data_AF-A0ABD6D981-F1
#
_entry.id   AF-A0ABD6D981-F1
#
_cell.length_a   1.000
_cell.length_b   1.000
_cell.length_c   1.000
_cell.angle_alpha   90.00
_cell.angle_beta   90.00
_cell.angle_gamma   90.00
#
_symmetry.space_group_name_H-M   'P 1'
#
loop_
_entity.id
_entity.type
_entity.pdbx_description
1 polymer ?
#
loop_
_entity_poly.entity_id
_entity_poly.type
_entity_poly.pdbx_seq_one_letter_code
_entity_poly.pdbx_strand_id
1 'polypeptide(L)'
;MSETLRGLLRDRFAARDDVFSMDGKAVSLVAPDEVSTDSETRLSLSLYRVEENAAMKNTEAARHTGDPTVSQEPPLALDLYYLVTAYPGSTDDGAAATVEQQRILGLAMQTFHDNAVLTGDQLAGSLDPELELQISLVNASIDELSGLWSTVPEAAFQPSAVYHVGPVLIDSRQREEVVPVTDRETTVDRTTDS
;
A
#
# COMPACT_ATOMS: atom_id res chain seq x y z
N MET A 1 1.88 -7.86 -1.02
CA MET A 1 1.86 -6.41 -0.70
C MET A 1 2.62 -6.08 0.58
N SER A 2 2.02 -6.28 1.75
CA SER A 2 2.66 -5.98 3.04
C SER A 2 3.99 -6.74 3.22
N GLU A 3 4.06 -7.98 2.74
CA GLU A 3 5.31 -8.77 2.71
C GLU A 3 6.39 -8.15 1.83
N THR A 4 6.01 -7.55 0.71
CA THR A 4 6.92 -6.87 -0.24
C THR A 4 7.55 -5.63 0.42
N LEU A 5 6.72 -4.75 1.00
CA LEU A 5 7.20 -3.56 1.70
C LEU A 5 8.08 -3.92 2.89
N ARG A 6 7.66 -4.92 3.68
CA ARG A 6 8.44 -5.42 4.82
C ARG A 6 9.76 -6.01 4.35
N GLY A 7 9.75 -6.86 3.33
CA GLY A 7 10.96 -7.48 2.77
C GLY A 7 11.95 -6.42 2.31
N LEU A 8 11.48 -5.46 1.51
CA LEU A 8 12.27 -4.32 1.05
C LEU A 8 12.95 -3.57 2.21
N LEU A 9 12.20 -3.21 3.26
CA LEU A 9 12.77 -2.52 4.42
C LEU A 9 13.80 -3.38 5.15
N ARG A 10 13.49 -4.67 5.37
CA ARG A 10 14.39 -5.59 6.06
C ARG A 10 15.71 -5.76 5.32
N ASP A 11 15.65 -5.96 4.02
CA ASP A 11 16.83 -6.17 3.18
C ASP A 11 17.70 -4.90 3.15
N ARG A 12 17.07 -3.72 3.05
CA ARG A 12 17.79 -2.45 3.04
C ARG A 12 18.37 -2.08 4.40
N PHE A 13 17.70 -2.42 5.49
CA PHE A 13 18.21 -2.16 6.84
C PHE A 13 19.39 -3.08 7.16
N ALA A 14 19.30 -4.37 6.80
CA ALA A 14 20.40 -5.31 6.96
C ALA A 14 21.64 -4.94 6.12
N ALA A 15 21.46 -4.28 4.98
CA ALA A 15 22.56 -3.77 4.16
C ALA A 15 23.23 -2.51 4.73
N ARG A 16 22.66 -1.88 5.76
CA ARG A 16 23.09 -0.57 6.32
C ARG A 16 23.54 -0.65 7.77
N ASP A 17 24.23 -1.73 8.13
CA ASP A 17 24.94 -1.90 9.42
C ASP A 17 25.96 -0.77 9.68
N ASP A 18 26.36 -0.02 8.64
CA ASP A 18 27.29 1.12 8.71
C ASP A 18 26.68 2.37 9.38
N VAL A 19 25.36 2.54 9.31
CA VAL A 19 24.65 3.70 9.88
C VAL A 19 23.87 3.33 11.13
N PHE A 20 23.30 2.12 11.16
CA PHE A 20 22.49 1.66 12.28
C PHE A 20 22.44 0.13 12.31
N SER A 21 22.81 -0.47 13.44
CA SER A 21 22.70 -1.92 13.65
C SER A 21 21.29 -2.25 14.12
N MET A 22 20.44 -2.70 13.21
CA MET A 22 19.10 -3.19 13.51
C MET A 22 18.98 -4.61 13.00
N ASP A 23 18.67 -5.55 13.90
CA ASP A 23 18.25 -6.87 13.45
C ASP A 23 17.01 -6.68 12.57
N GLY A 24 17.04 -7.12 11.31
CA GLY A 24 15.92 -6.97 10.36
C GLY A 24 14.60 -7.57 10.88
N LYS A 25 14.62 -8.35 11.97
CA LYS A 25 13.42 -8.82 12.69
C LYS A 25 12.63 -7.71 13.36
N ALA A 26 13.21 -6.54 13.59
CA ALA A 26 12.58 -5.41 14.26
C ALA A 26 11.64 -4.58 13.37
N VAL A 27 11.47 -4.97 12.08
CA VAL A 27 10.43 -4.46 11.19
C VAL A 27 9.22 -5.41 11.20
N SER A 28 8.06 -4.92 11.64
CA SER A 28 6.85 -5.71 11.91
C SER A 28 5.61 -5.21 11.13
N LEU A 29 4.67 -6.11 10.85
CA LEU A 29 3.38 -5.79 10.21
C LEU A 29 2.27 -5.82 11.26
N VAL A 30 2.34 -4.92 12.23
CA VAL A 30 1.44 -4.88 13.39
C VAL A 30 0.85 -3.49 13.54
N ALA A 31 -0.39 -3.42 14.00
CA ALA A 31 -1.04 -2.15 14.33
C ALA A 31 -0.37 -1.50 15.57
N PRO A 32 -0.46 -0.18 15.73
CA PRO A 32 0.22 0.50 16.83
C PRO A 32 -0.20 0.06 18.24
N ASP A 33 -1.43 -0.45 18.42
CA ASP A 33 -1.98 -0.98 19.67
C ASP A 33 -1.50 -2.38 20.04
N GLU A 34 -0.91 -3.10 19.09
CA GLU A 34 -0.31 -4.41 19.33
C GLU A 34 1.17 -4.31 19.74
N VAL A 35 1.79 -3.13 19.64
CA VAL A 35 3.20 -2.92 20.00
C VAL A 35 3.30 -2.60 21.49
N SER A 36 3.66 -3.61 22.29
CA SER A 36 3.96 -3.44 23.71
C SER A 36 5.34 -2.83 23.94
N THR A 37 5.56 -2.30 25.15
CA THR A 37 6.86 -1.73 25.58
C THR A 37 8.01 -2.75 25.55
N ASP A 38 7.70 -4.03 25.78
CA ASP A 38 8.69 -5.12 25.75
C ASP A 38 8.91 -5.69 24.33
N SER A 39 8.28 -5.10 23.31
CA SER A 39 8.42 -5.53 21.92
C SER A 39 9.81 -5.17 21.38
N GLU A 40 10.39 -6.10 20.62
CA GLU A 40 11.61 -5.83 19.82
C GLU A 40 11.31 -5.03 18.54
N THR A 41 10.03 -4.69 18.30
CA THR A 41 9.63 -3.90 17.13
C THR A 41 10.16 -2.47 17.25
N ARG A 42 11.00 -2.06 16.29
CA ARG A 42 11.47 -0.67 16.17
C ARG A 42 10.82 0.08 15.03
N LEU A 43 10.25 -0.64 14.06
CA LEU A 43 9.49 -0.08 12.96
C LEU A 43 8.27 -0.96 12.68
N SER A 44 7.07 -0.37 12.69
CA SER A 44 5.85 -1.06 12.26
C SER A 44 5.31 -0.47 10.95
N LEU A 45 4.64 -1.31 10.18
CA LEU A 45 3.83 -0.92 9.04
C LEU A 45 2.42 -1.45 9.25
N SER A 46 1.45 -0.55 9.39
CA SER A 46 0.05 -0.92 9.60
C SER A 46 -0.83 -0.34 8.49
N LEU A 47 -1.60 -1.20 7.81
CA LEU A 47 -2.62 -0.76 6.85
C LEU A 47 -3.81 -0.20 7.62
N TYR A 48 -4.12 1.10 7.46
CA TYR A 48 -5.20 1.74 8.20
C TYR A 48 -6.34 2.24 7.32
N ARG A 49 -6.09 2.44 6.02
CA ARG A 49 -7.12 2.86 5.06
C ARG A 49 -6.93 2.15 3.72
N VAL A 50 -8.05 1.80 3.11
CA VAL A 50 -8.13 1.19 1.77
C VAL A 50 -9.19 1.97 0.99
N GLU A 51 -8.83 2.42 -0.20
CA GLU A 51 -9.72 3.16 -1.10
C GLU A 51 -9.79 2.47 -2.46
N GLU A 52 -10.91 2.60 -3.17
CA GLU A 52 -10.98 2.19 -4.57
C GLU A 52 -10.21 3.18 -5.45
N ASN A 53 -9.37 2.66 -6.34
CA ASN A 53 -8.66 3.48 -7.31
C ASN A 53 -9.62 3.94 -8.41
N ALA A 54 -10.08 5.17 -8.30
CA ALA A 54 -11.07 5.76 -9.22
C ALA A 54 -10.56 5.88 -10.67
N ALA A 55 -9.24 6.01 -10.86
CA ALA A 55 -8.65 6.14 -12.20
C ALA A 55 -8.77 4.83 -13.01
N MET A 56 -8.70 3.68 -12.33
CA MET A 56 -8.80 2.37 -12.99
C MET A 56 -10.25 1.88 -13.12
N LYS A 57 -11.17 2.38 -12.29
CA LYS A 57 -12.59 2.00 -12.26
C LYS A 57 -13.34 2.20 -13.59
N ASN A 58 -12.87 3.10 -14.46
CA ASN A 58 -13.55 3.47 -15.70
C ASN A 58 -12.88 2.92 -16.98
N THR A 59 -11.92 2.01 -16.84
CA THR A 59 -11.19 1.47 -18.02
C THR A 59 -12.03 0.39 -18.71
N GLU A 60 -12.67 0.74 -19.83
CA GLU A 60 -13.50 -0.19 -20.64
C GLU A 60 -12.77 -1.46 -21.11
N ALA A 61 -11.43 -1.43 -21.11
CA ALA A 61 -10.58 -2.55 -21.50
C ALA A 61 -10.82 -3.81 -20.67
N ALA A 62 -11.30 -3.66 -19.43
CA ALA A 62 -11.42 -4.76 -18.49
C ALA A 62 -12.62 -5.69 -18.74
N ARG A 63 -13.47 -5.38 -19.73
CA ARG A 63 -14.62 -6.23 -20.11
C ARG A 63 -14.32 -7.24 -21.23
N HIS A 64 -13.18 -7.12 -21.89
CA HIS A 64 -12.88 -7.92 -23.08
C HIS A 64 -11.78 -8.93 -22.78
N THR A 65 -12.17 -10.18 -22.54
CA THR A 65 -11.26 -11.30 -22.26
C THR A 65 -10.46 -11.77 -23.49
N GLY A 66 -10.40 -10.99 -24.58
CA GLY A 66 -9.93 -11.44 -25.90
C GLY A 66 -10.85 -12.48 -26.58
N ASP A 67 -11.66 -13.20 -25.80
CA ASP A 67 -12.75 -14.07 -26.24
C ASP A 67 -14.08 -13.27 -26.29
N PRO A 68 -14.72 -13.12 -27.46
CA PRO A 68 -15.97 -12.38 -27.61
C PRO A 68 -17.19 -13.06 -26.96
N THR A 69 -17.03 -14.29 -26.46
CA THR A 69 -18.08 -15.06 -25.78
C THR A 69 -17.99 -14.99 -24.27
N VAL A 70 -16.96 -14.33 -23.72
CA VAL A 70 -16.74 -14.22 -22.27
C VAL A 70 -16.52 -12.76 -21.88
N SER A 71 -17.47 -12.19 -21.13
CA SER A 71 -17.30 -10.91 -20.45
C SER A 71 -16.86 -11.17 -19.02
N GLN A 72 -15.74 -10.58 -18.63
CA GLN A 72 -15.28 -10.58 -17.25
C GLN A 72 -15.51 -9.19 -16.65
N GLU A 73 -15.91 -9.12 -15.38
CA GLU A 73 -15.96 -7.84 -14.69
C GLU A 73 -14.54 -7.27 -14.48
N PRO A 74 -14.37 -5.93 -14.51
CA PRO A 74 -13.09 -5.30 -14.22
C PRO A 74 -12.48 -5.78 -12.90
N PRO A 75 -11.14 -5.87 -12.80
CA PRO A 75 -10.50 -6.09 -11.52
C PRO A 75 -10.82 -4.93 -10.58
N LEU A 76 -10.96 -5.25 -9.29
CA LEU A 76 -11.09 -4.25 -8.23
C LEU A 76 -9.71 -3.63 -8.01
N ALA A 77 -9.55 -2.38 -8.43
CA ALA A 77 -8.34 -1.61 -8.22
C ALA A 77 -8.41 -0.87 -6.88
N LEU A 78 -7.38 -1.02 -6.06
CA LEU A 78 -7.31 -0.48 -4.70
C LEU A 78 -6.04 0.35 -4.48
N ASP A 79 -6.21 1.42 -3.72
CA ASP A 79 -5.14 2.24 -3.17
C ASP A 79 -5.04 1.96 -1.66
N LEU A 80 -3.85 1.58 -1.20
CA LEU A 80 -3.60 1.17 0.18
C LEU A 80 -2.82 2.25 0.94
N TYR A 81 -3.26 2.59 2.14
CA TYR A 81 -2.58 3.59 2.98
C TYR A 81 -2.00 2.94 4.24
N TYR A 82 -0.69 2.94 4.31
CA TYR A 82 0.10 2.41 5.41
C TYR A 82 0.57 3.53 6.34
N LEU A 83 0.40 3.33 7.63
CA LEU A 83 1.06 4.11 8.67
C LEU A 83 2.36 3.41 9.03
N VAL A 84 3.47 4.12 8.89
CA VAL A 84 4.83 3.66 9.20
C VAL A 84 5.26 4.34 10.48
N THR A 85 5.53 3.57 11.54
CA THR A 85 5.75 4.12 12.89
C THR A 85 7.06 3.62 13.48
N ALA A 86 7.89 4.53 13.99
CA ALA A 86 9.16 4.22 14.64
C ALA A 86 9.04 4.21 16.17
N TYR A 87 9.50 3.14 16.82
CA TYR A 87 9.41 2.94 18.27
C TYR A 87 10.75 3.12 18.95
N PRO A 88 10.75 3.54 20.23
CA PRO A 88 11.97 3.92 20.92
C PRO A 88 12.92 2.74 21.12
N GLY A 89 14.18 3.14 21.31
CA GLY A 89 15.27 2.27 21.69
C GLY A 89 15.07 1.57 23.04
N SER A 90 15.90 0.56 23.33
CA SER A 90 16.06 0.01 24.69
C SER A 90 17.06 0.84 25.52
N THR A 91 17.28 2.09 25.10
CA THR A 91 18.28 3.00 25.66
C THR A 91 17.64 3.82 26.78
N ASP A 92 18.29 3.91 27.94
CA ASP A 92 17.80 4.67 29.10
C ASP A 92 17.85 6.21 28.91
N ASP A 93 18.56 6.68 27.89
CA ASP A 93 18.60 8.09 27.48
C ASP A 93 17.46 8.40 26.49
N GLY A 94 16.45 9.12 26.98
CA GLY A 94 15.28 9.51 26.18
C GLY A 94 15.60 10.41 24.98
N ALA A 95 16.63 11.25 25.04
CA ALA A 95 17.03 12.08 23.90
C ALA A 95 17.70 11.22 22.82
N ALA A 96 18.56 10.29 23.21
CA ALA A 96 19.15 9.32 22.30
C ALA A 96 18.09 8.43 21.66
N ALA A 97 17.11 7.94 22.44
CA ALA A 97 15.99 7.15 21.94
C ALA A 97 15.15 7.92 20.91
N THR A 98 14.87 9.21 21.15
CA THR A 98 14.14 10.06 20.20
C THR A 98 14.90 10.23 18.88
N VAL A 99 16.23 10.48 18.96
CA VAL A 99 17.07 10.60 17.77
C VAL A 99 17.14 9.28 17.00
N GLU A 100 17.20 8.15 17.70
CA GLU A 100 17.15 6.81 17.11
C GLU A 100 15.85 6.60 16.33
N GLN A 101 14.69 6.92 16.91
CA GLN A 101 13.39 6.82 16.22
C GLN A 101 13.36 7.66 14.93
N GLN A 102 13.83 8.90 15.00
CA GLN A 102 13.88 9.79 13.84
C GLN A 102 14.80 9.26 12.74
N ARG A 103 15.93 8.65 13.11
CA ARG A 103 16.84 8.00 12.15
C ARG A 103 16.21 6.78 11.50
N ILE A 104 15.56 5.92 12.28
CA ILE A 104 14.87 4.72 11.76
C ILE A 104 13.76 5.12 10.79
N LEU A 105 12.93 6.10 11.18
CA LEU A 105 11.89 6.63 10.31
C LEU A 105 12.49 7.24 9.04
N GLY A 106 13.54 8.06 9.16
CA GLY A 106 14.23 8.64 8.02
C GLY A 106 14.81 7.60 7.06
N LEU A 107 15.34 6.49 7.57
CA LEU A 107 15.86 5.38 6.75
C LEU A 107 14.74 4.61 6.05
N ALA A 108 13.61 4.40 6.72
CA ALA A 108 12.43 3.82 6.09
C ALA A 108 11.92 4.73 4.96
N MET A 109 11.85 6.03 5.23
CA MET A 109 11.41 7.02 4.24
C MET A 109 12.35 7.08 3.03
N GLN A 110 13.67 7.08 3.25
CA GLN A 110 14.67 6.98 2.19
C GLN A 110 14.49 5.70 1.39
N THR A 111 14.30 4.56 2.05
CA THR A 111 14.12 3.27 1.39
C THR A 111 12.90 3.29 0.46
N PHE A 112 11.78 3.83 0.91
CA PHE A 112 10.60 3.96 0.06
C PHE A 112 10.77 4.97 -1.05
N HIS A 113 11.47 6.08 -0.81
CA HIS A 113 11.76 7.06 -1.84
C HIS A 113 12.64 6.47 -2.96
N ASP A 114 13.69 5.74 -2.59
CA ASP A 114 14.63 5.13 -3.53
C ASP A 114 14.01 3.95 -4.30
N ASN A 115 12.86 3.43 -3.83
CA ASN A 115 12.12 2.32 -4.44
C ASN A 115 10.65 2.70 -4.64
N ALA A 116 10.41 3.93 -5.10
CA ALA A 116 9.06 4.48 -5.27
C ALA A 116 8.23 3.72 -6.33
N VAL A 117 8.87 2.91 -7.16
CA VAL A 117 8.22 2.03 -8.12
C VAL A 117 8.80 0.63 -7.95
N LEU A 118 7.93 -0.35 -7.67
CA LEU A 118 8.29 -1.77 -7.56
C LEU A 118 7.67 -2.53 -8.73
N THR A 119 8.47 -3.38 -9.38
CA THR A 119 8.05 -4.19 -10.53
C THR A 119 8.66 -5.60 -10.46
N GLY A 120 8.05 -6.55 -11.16
CA GLY A 120 8.68 -7.85 -11.45
C GLY A 120 9.20 -8.59 -10.22
N ASP A 121 10.51 -8.84 -10.19
CA ASP A 121 11.20 -9.62 -9.15
C ASP A 121 11.23 -8.94 -7.77
N GLN A 122 10.95 -7.64 -7.72
CA GLN A 122 10.84 -6.91 -6.46
C GLN A 122 9.51 -7.19 -5.73
N LEU A 123 8.51 -7.71 -6.46
CA LEU A 123 7.21 -8.04 -5.91
C LEU A 123 7.26 -9.41 -5.22
N ALA A 124 6.67 -9.47 -4.03
CA ALA A 124 6.67 -10.68 -3.19
C ALA A 124 5.24 -11.16 -2.91
N GLY A 125 5.09 -12.47 -2.70
CA GLY A 125 3.81 -13.12 -2.47
C GLY A 125 3.07 -13.42 -3.77
N SER A 126 1.75 -13.31 -3.76
CA SER A 126 0.87 -13.66 -4.89
C SER A 126 0.57 -12.48 -5.82
N LEU A 127 1.51 -11.54 -5.96
CA LEU A 127 1.31 -10.36 -6.82
C LEU A 127 1.63 -10.71 -8.27
N ASP A 128 0.90 -10.08 -9.17
CA ASP A 128 1.17 -10.17 -10.60
C ASP A 128 2.55 -9.54 -10.90
N PRO A 129 3.49 -10.27 -11.52
CA PRO A 129 4.79 -9.73 -11.88
C PRO A 129 4.73 -8.58 -12.90
N GLU A 130 3.64 -8.46 -13.66
CA GLU A 130 3.41 -7.36 -14.62
C GLU A 130 2.85 -6.10 -13.94
N LEU A 131 2.49 -6.19 -12.65
CA LEU A 131 2.02 -5.05 -11.88
C LEU A 131 3.15 -4.05 -11.64
N GLU A 132 2.86 -2.77 -11.89
CA GLU A 132 3.70 -1.67 -11.43
C GLU A 132 3.09 -1.07 -10.18
N LEU A 133 3.87 -1.10 -9.10
CA LEU A 133 3.40 -0.70 -7.80
C LEU A 133 4.09 0.56 -7.33
N GLN A 134 3.31 1.62 -7.10
CA GLN A 134 3.85 2.92 -6.75
C GLN A 134 3.74 3.16 -5.25
N ILE A 135 4.82 3.66 -4.66
CA ILE A 135 4.93 4.03 -3.25
C ILE A 135 5.15 5.53 -3.18
N SER A 136 4.26 6.23 -2.49
CA SER A 136 4.31 7.69 -2.35
C SER A 136 4.03 8.13 -0.93
N LEU A 137 4.82 9.08 -0.43
CA LEU A 137 4.55 9.73 0.87
C LEU A 137 3.26 10.55 0.77
N VAL A 138 2.40 10.41 1.77
CA VAL A 138 1.16 11.17 1.90
C VAL A 138 1.31 12.17 3.04
N ASN A 139 0.96 13.43 2.75
CA ASN A 139 0.90 14.47 3.77
C ASN A 139 -0.39 14.30 4.59
N ALA A 140 -0.33 13.46 5.62
CA ALA A 140 -1.43 13.28 6.56
C ALA A 140 -1.57 14.51 7.49
N SER A 141 -2.81 14.87 7.82
CA SER A 141 -3.05 15.94 8.78
C SER A 141 -2.75 15.47 10.21
N ILE A 142 -2.42 16.42 11.08
CA ILE A 142 -2.22 16.14 12.50
C ILE A 142 -3.50 15.57 13.13
N ASP A 143 -4.68 16.01 12.68
CA ASP A 143 -5.96 15.48 13.17
C ASP A 143 -6.18 14.03 12.74
N GLU A 144 -5.83 13.65 11.51
CA GLU A 144 -5.91 12.26 11.04
C GLU A 144 -4.99 11.36 11.86
N LEU A 145 -3.72 11.76 12.02
CA LEU A 145 -2.76 11.03 12.83
C LEU A 145 -3.21 10.95 14.30
N SER A 146 -3.69 12.05 14.87
CA SER A 146 -4.19 12.07 16.25
C SER A 146 -5.43 11.17 16.42
N GLY A 147 -6.28 11.11 15.40
CA GLY A 147 -7.41 10.17 15.34
C GLY A 147 -6.96 8.72 15.36
N LEU A 148 -5.96 8.36 14.54
CA LEU A 148 -5.38 7.01 14.53
C LEU A 148 -4.78 6.63 15.88
N TRP A 149 -4.07 7.55 16.52
CA TRP A 149 -3.46 7.29 17.83
C TRP A 149 -4.47 7.28 18.99
N SER A 150 -5.64 7.90 18.83
CA SER A 150 -6.69 7.87 19.86
C SER A 150 -7.27 6.48 20.10
N THR A 151 -7.11 5.55 19.15
CA THR A 151 -7.56 4.16 19.28
C THR A 151 -6.57 3.29 20.03
N VAL A 152 -5.40 3.82 20.37
CA VAL A 152 -4.28 3.08 20.97
C VAL A 152 -4.23 3.40 22.46
N PRO A 153 -4.80 2.56 23.34
CA PRO A 153 -4.81 2.83 24.77
C PRO A 153 -3.39 2.83 25.34
N GLU A 154 -3.10 3.79 26.22
CA GLU A 154 -1.86 3.85 27.02
C GLU A 154 -0.54 4.01 26.24
N ALA A 155 -0.59 4.14 24.92
CA ALA A 155 0.59 4.42 24.09
C ALA A 155 0.81 5.93 23.91
N ALA A 156 2.06 6.36 24.06
CA ALA A 156 2.46 7.71 23.64
C ALA A 156 2.48 7.79 22.11
N PHE A 157 2.10 8.96 21.57
CA PHE A 157 2.24 9.26 20.14
C PHE A 157 3.69 9.06 19.70
N GLN A 158 3.90 8.18 18.72
CA GLN A 158 5.21 7.90 18.16
C GLN A 158 5.41 8.61 16.82
N PRO A 159 6.66 8.91 16.42
CA PRO A 159 6.94 9.45 15.10
C PRO A 159 6.43 8.50 14.00
N SER A 160 5.54 9.01 13.15
CA SER A 160 4.91 8.25 12.08
C SER A 160 4.87 9.02 10.75
N ALA A 161 4.85 8.27 9.65
CA ALA A 161 4.63 8.77 8.30
C ALA A 161 3.58 7.92 7.57
N VAL A 162 2.78 8.54 6.71
CA VAL A 162 1.78 7.83 5.91
C VAL A 162 2.29 7.61 4.50
N TYR A 163 2.13 6.39 4.00
CA TYR A 163 2.47 6.00 2.65
C TYR A 163 1.26 5.45 1.91
N HIS A 164 1.04 5.98 0.71
CA HIS A 164 0.14 5.41 -0.27
C HIS A 164 0.90 4.38 -1.10
N VAL A 165 0.25 3.24 -1.35
CA VAL A 165 0.79 2.08 -2.04
C VAL A 165 -0.28 1.54 -2.98
N GLY A 166 -0.07 1.70 -4.29
CA GLY A 166 -1.05 1.33 -5.30
C GLY A 166 -0.58 1.59 -6.73
N PRO A 167 -1.37 1.21 -7.75
CA PRO A 167 -2.62 0.46 -7.61
C PRO A 167 -2.39 -1.02 -7.30
N VAL A 168 -3.32 -1.64 -6.58
CA VAL A 168 -3.39 -3.09 -6.37
C VAL A 168 -4.63 -3.64 -7.05
N LEU A 169 -4.46 -4.66 -7.89
CA LEU A 169 -5.56 -5.28 -8.63
C LEU A 169 -6.00 -6.59 -7.95
N ILE A 170 -7.30 -6.72 -7.71
CA ILE A 170 -7.94 -7.97 -7.29
C ILE A 170 -8.84 -8.44 -8.43
N ASP A 171 -8.48 -9.54 -9.07
CA ASP A 171 -9.25 -10.09 -10.19
C ASP A 171 -10.67 -10.46 -9.78
N SER A 172 -11.63 -10.05 -10.60
CA SER A 172 -13.00 -10.54 -10.46
C SER A 172 -13.07 -12.01 -10.86
N ARG A 173 -13.72 -12.83 -10.02
CA ARG A 173 -14.04 -14.24 -10.33
C ARG A 173 -15.34 -14.40 -11.12
N GLN A 174 -16.11 -13.32 -11.30
CA GLN A 174 -17.36 -13.35 -12.03
C GLN A 174 -17.07 -13.25 -13.53
N ARG A 175 -17.33 -14.36 -14.22
CA ARG A 175 -17.25 -14.48 -15.67
C ARG A 175 -18.65 -14.77 -16.18
N GLU A 176 -19.12 -13.96 -17.11
CA GLU A 176 -20.42 -14.12 -17.74
C GLU A 176 -20.19 -14.56 -19.19
N GLU A 177 -20.80 -15.68 -19.59
CA GLU A 177 -20.85 -16.07 -20.99
C GLU A 177 -21.82 -15.15 -21.72
N VAL A 178 -21.32 -14.43 -22.73
CA VAL A 178 -22.10 -13.47 -23.51
C VAL A 178 -22.26 -13.98 -24.92
N VAL A 179 -23.45 -13.81 -25.49
CA VAL A 179 -23.68 -14.11 -26.90
C VAL A 179 -23.29 -12.87 -27.72
N PRO A 180 -22.35 -12.96 -28.67
CA PRO A 180 -21.97 -11.83 -29.50
C PRO A 180 -23.17 -11.30 -30.30
N VAL A 181 -23.31 -9.98 -30.42
CA VAL A 181 -24.34 -9.38 -31.27
C VAL A 181 -23.94 -9.57 -32.74
N THR A 182 -24.60 -10.50 -33.42
CA THR A 182 -24.33 -10.82 -34.83
C THR A 182 -25.02 -9.87 -35.81
N ASP A 183 -26.16 -9.28 -35.43
CA ASP A 183 -26.95 -8.40 -36.29
C ASP A 183 -27.44 -7.13 -35.56
N ARG A 184 -27.26 -5.98 -36.20
CA ARG A 184 -27.80 -4.68 -35.76
C ARG A 184 -28.67 -4.10 -36.87
N GLU A 185 -29.98 -4.09 -36.66
CA GLU A 185 -30.91 -3.37 -37.54
C GLU A 185 -31.02 -1.92 -37.08
N THR A 186 -30.69 -0.98 -37.96
CA THR A 186 -30.73 0.46 -37.65
C THR A 186 -31.82 1.13 -38.48
N THR A 187 -32.95 1.45 -37.85
CA THR A 187 -34.03 2.20 -38.50
C THR A 187 -33.80 3.69 -38.32
N VAL A 188 -33.63 4.41 -39.44
CA VAL A 188 -33.41 5.86 -39.45
C VAL A 188 -34.68 6.55 -39.92
N ASP A 189 -35.46 7.08 -38.97
CA ASP A 189 -36.60 7.94 -39.28
C ASP A 189 -36.13 9.38 -39.50
N ARG A 190 -36.49 9.94 -40.66
CA ARG A 190 -36.23 11.35 -40.99
C ARG A 190 -37.34 12.20 -40.39
N THR A 191 -37.03 12.97 -39.35
CA THR A 191 -37.90 14.03 -38.87
C THR A 191 -37.87 15.19 -39.86
N THR A 192 -38.98 15.43 -40.54
CA THR A 192 -39.19 16.63 -41.38
C THR A 192 -39.44 17.82 -40.47
N ASP A 193 -38.49 18.76 -40.44
CA ASP A 193 -38.61 20.07 -39.79
C ASP A 193 -39.70 20.90 -40.50
N SER A 194 -40.61 21.52 -39.73
CA SER A 194 -41.69 22.39 -40.21
C SER A 194 -41.54 23.80 -39.69
#